data_AF-A0A2G4DJZ4-F1
#
_entry.id   AF-A0A2G4DJZ4-F1
#
_cell.length_a   1.000
_cell.length_b   1.000
_cell.length_c   1.000
_cell.angle_alpha   90.00
_cell.angle_beta   90.00
_cell.angle_gamma   90.00
#
_symmetry.space_group_name_H-M   'P 1'
#
loop_
_entity.id
_entity.type
_entity.pdbx_description
1 polymer ?
#
loop_
_entity_poly.entity_id
_entity_poly.type
_entity_poly.pdbx_seq_one_letter_code
_entity_poly.pdbx_strand_id
1 'polypeptide(L)'
;MEILEELDELDELDELEELEELEELEEFEGAEGVEAVEEFEELETHDHSEELQQLEKRLVDLLDVDEKRRFTDEFRWCIVRSEKYPRTMEGVDMEAAKRWVAKRAYDFGWTEEHFPSDSSHRHSYSRERPLYERIGAKYEWLALDELLCRLADSNWLSEARVDGTRDYRSPIDLGFHRDIDPTVLQGLSDAGSDSVDISPIVLEEISEDCLQEWPLKLDPSIGMPSLVGRTDTAGEKWLVLYEHRSATNRYDDGESREHGLRLQEWRFLMPIVVSKKDQKQLIRFLSTQRSLDVSRWSGRSYTDDGYLLEAPWRFTWDQLMWTPASFHNQGEIEVAFPCLGYHWESHLDASLSDGASTHLPAPWLANQLSITPMISDPRVYVDAPGKPQLICSTGPDDGSHAFIRQDIFQQMLEEKGLACVWTFVAERGVWPGGGNSHAAWRRSEGVVWFERGRPKMESWKEDHCNGTKDE
;
A
#
# COMPACT_ATOMS: atom_id res chain seq x y z
N MET A 1 1.26 73.26 21.75
CA MET A 1 -0.13 72.79 21.63
C MET A 1 -0.11 71.68 20.58
N GLU A 2 0.71 70.65 20.76
CA GLU A 2 0.61 69.51 21.73
C GLU A 2 0.11 68.28 20.94
N ILE A 3 0.43 67.00 21.17
CA ILE A 3 1.33 66.23 22.08
C ILE A 3 1.47 64.83 21.37
N LEU A 4 2.59 64.08 21.23
CA LEU A 4 4.04 64.21 21.50
C LEU A 4 4.81 63.16 20.62
N GLU A 5 6.15 63.30 20.53
CA GLU A 5 7.23 62.26 20.59
C GLU A 5 7.21 60.94 19.76
N GLU A 6 8.30 60.16 19.61
CA GLU A 6 9.76 60.41 19.33
C GLU A 6 10.48 59.03 19.22
N LEU A 7 11.66 58.95 18.56
CA LEU A 7 12.68 57.85 18.61
C LEU A 7 12.23 56.45 18.10
N ASP A 8 13.08 55.46 17.73
CA ASP A 8 14.48 55.35 17.25
C ASP A 8 14.52 54.06 16.36
N GLU A 9 15.29 53.97 15.27
CA GLU A 9 16.69 53.49 15.15
C GLU A 9 16.99 52.05 15.67
N LEU A 10 18.03 51.42 15.08
CA LEU A 10 18.49 50.01 15.21
C LEU A 10 17.72 48.94 14.40
N ASP A 11 18.35 47.85 13.93
CA ASP A 11 19.65 47.76 13.23
C ASP A 11 19.77 46.41 12.48
N GLU A 12 20.87 46.27 11.74
CA GLU A 12 21.41 45.10 11.01
C GLU A 12 21.02 43.69 11.51
N LEU A 13 20.59 42.83 10.57
CA LEU A 13 20.77 41.37 10.64
C LEU A 13 21.43 40.91 9.33
N ASP A 14 22.57 40.24 9.47
CA ASP A 14 23.46 39.81 8.40
C ASP A 14 23.88 38.36 8.69
N GLU A 15 24.16 37.57 7.64
CA GLU A 15 24.71 36.19 7.69
C GLU A 15 23.85 35.09 8.38
N LEU A 16 23.96 33.78 8.09
CA LEU A 16 24.42 33.03 6.90
C LEU A 16 23.82 31.59 6.95
N GLU A 17 23.96 30.86 5.84
CA GLU A 17 23.92 29.39 5.67
C GLU A 17 23.52 28.49 6.87
N GLU A 18 22.44 27.71 6.70
CA GLU A 18 22.36 26.36 7.26
C GLU A 18 21.80 25.40 6.20
N LEU A 19 22.33 24.17 6.15
CA LEU A 19 22.07 23.15 5.14
C LEU A 19 21.36 21.96 5.79
N GLU A 20 20.14 21.65 5.36
CA GLU A 20 19.44 20.43 5.77
C GLU A 20 19.25 19.49 4.56
N GLU A 21 20.11 18.49 4.46
CA GLU A 21 19.84 17.26 3.70
C GLU A 21 19.52 16.14 4.70
N LEU A 22 18.36 15.49 4.50
CA LEU A 22 18.12 14.05 4.66
C LEU A 22 18.60 13.33 5.94
N GLU A 23 17.65 12.81 6.72
CA GLU A 23 17.44 11.35 6.78
C GLU A 23 16.01 11.03 7.27
N GLU A 24 15.31 10.13 6.57
CA GLU A 24 13.88 9.83 6.77
C GLU A 24 13.67 8.59 7.67
N LEU A 25 12.54 8.56 8.40
CA LEU A 25 12.00 7.35 9.00
C LEU A 25 10.52 7.19 8.65
N GLU A 26 10.16 6.01 8.13
CA GLU A 26 8.84 5.72 7.55
C GLU A 26 7.76 5.43 8.62
N GLU A 27 7.14 6.45 9.22
CA GLU A 27 5.75 6.30 9.74
C GLU A 27 4.78 6.41 8.56
N PHE A 28 4.37 5.25 8.02
CA PHE A 28 3.60 5.14 6.77
C PHE A 28 2.08 5.39 6.96
N GLU A 29 1.72 6.58 7.46
CA GLU A 29 0.36 7.12 7.28
C GLU A 29 0.24 7.83 5.93
N GLY A 30 -0.95 7.80 5.32
CA GLY A 30 -1.16 8.26 3.94
C GLY A 30 -0.99 9.77 3.78
N ALA A 31 0.12 10.20 3.18
CA ALA A 31 0.41 11.61 2.95
C ALA A 31 -0.61 12.25 1.97
N GLU A 32 -1.44 13.16 2.50
CA GLU A 32 -2.33 13.99 1.72
C GLU A 32 -1.56 14.88 0.72
N GLY A 33 -2.28 15.35 -0.32
CA GLY A 33 -2.10 16.73 -0.76
C GLY A 33 -0.76 17.10 -1.41
N VAL A 34 -0.41 16.49 -2.55
CA VAL A 34 0.45 17.20 -3.51
C VAL A 34 -0.30 18.44 -4.01
N GLU A 35 0.09 19.61 -3.50
CA GLU A 35 -0.34 20.94 -3.95
C GLU A 35 0.22 21.22 -5.35
N ALA A 36 -0.41 20.63 -6.36
CA ALA A 36 -0.25 21.04 -7.73
C ALA A 36 -0.76 22.48 -7.90
N VAL A 37 0.15 23.42 -8.13
CA VAL A 37 -0.12 24.85 -8.30
C VAL A 37 -1.01 25.08 -9.53
N GLU A 38 -2.30 25.36 -9.30
CA GLU A 38 -3.24 25.77 -10.36
C GLU A 38 -3.20 27.29 -10.60
N GLU A 39 -2.09 27.79 -11.14
CA GLU A 39 -2.05 29.13 -11.74
C GLU A 39 -2.54 29.04 -13.20
N PHE A 40 -3.86 28.91 -13.36
CA PHE A 40 -4.55 28.85 -14.66
C PHE A 40 -4.62 30.24 -15.34
N GLU A 41 -3.46 30.85 -15.61
CA GLU A 41 -3.38 31.94 -16.58
C GLU A 41 -3.51 31.42 -18.03
N GLU A 42 -3.95 32.30 -18.94
CA GLU A 42 -4.07 31.99 -20.38
C GLU A 42 -2.68 31.93 -21.04
N LEU A 43 -1.92 30.87 -20.77
CA LEU A 43 -0.61 30.63 -21.39
C LEU A 43 -0.75 30.48 -22.91
N GLU A 44 -0.35 31.54 -23.63
CA GLU A 44 -0.12 31.51 -25.07
C GLU A 44 0.76 30.31 -25.42
N THR A 45 0.33 29.48 -26.38
CA THR A 45 0.96 28.19 -26.69
C THR A 45 2.37 28.36 -27.26
N HIS A 46 3.35 28.48 -26.39
CA HIS A 46 4.77 28.50 -26.72
C HIS A 46 5.29 27.07 -26.90
N ASP A 47 6.07 26.86 -27.96
CA ASP A 47 6.66 25.56 -28.29
C ASP A 47 7.94 25.35 -27.48
N HIS A 48 7.81 24.82 -26.26
CA HIS A 48 8.92 24.53 -25.36
C HIS A 48 9.75 23.30 -25.77
N SER A 49 9.53 22.67 -26.94
CA SER A 49 10.23 21.43 -27.33
C SER A 49 11.76 21.59 -27.39
N GLU A 50 12.28 22.71 -27.92
CA GLU A 50 13.73 22.96 -27.95
C GLU A 50 14.32 23.15 -26.54
N GLU A 51 13.55 23.66 -25.58
CA GLU A 51 13.96 23.84 -24.19
C GLU A 51 13.90 22.50 -23.43
N LEU A 52 12.81 21.75 -23.60
CA LEU A 52 12.62 20.42 -23.03
C LEU A 52 13.72 19.45 -23.48
N GLN A 53 14.11 19.47 -24.76
CA GLN A 53 15.19 18.62 -25.29
C GLN A 53 16.58 19.04 -24.77
N GLN A 54 16.79 20.33 -24.48
CA GLN A 54 18.00 20.80 -23.79
C GLN A 54 18.03 20.33 -22.33
N LEU A 55 16.88 20.28 -21.65
CA LEU A 55 16.75 19.76 -20.29
C LEU A 55 16.87 18.23 -20.22
N GLU A 56 16.21 17.47 -21.12
CA GLU A 56 16.38 16.00 -21.27
C GLU A 56 17.87 15.69 -21.42
N LYS A 57 18.57 16.40 -22.32
CA LYS A 57 19.99 16.20 -22.53
C LYS A 57 20.82 16.54 -21.29
N ARG A 58 20.57 17.66 -20.60
CA ARG A 58 21.33 18.05 -19.39
C ARG A 58 21.12 17.07 -18.25
N LEU A 59 19.91 16.54 -18.08
CA LEU A 59 19.62 15.45 -17.15
C LEU A 59 20.41 14.19 -17.55
N VAL A 60 20.27 13.72 -18.78
CA VAL A 60 20.98 12.53 -19.28
C VAL A 60 22.51 12.68 -19.18
N ASP A 61 23.07 13.86 -19.42
CA ASP A 61 24.51 14.10 -19.31
C ASP A 61 25.01 13.99 -17.84
N LEU A 62 24.16 14.24 -16.83
CA LEU A 62 24.48 14.07 -15.40
C LEU A 62 24.44 12.60 -14.92
N LEU A 63 23.50 11.79 -15.43
CA LEU A 63 23.26 10.42 -14.98
C LEU A 63 24.46 9.47 -15.18
N ASP A 64 24.60 8.40 -14.37
CA ASP A 64 25.59 7.35 -14.57
C ASP A 64 25.20 6.33 -15.69
N VAL A 65 25.94 5.23 -15.84
CA VAL A 65 25.71 4.23 -16.90
C VAL A 65 24.47 3.37 -16.65
N ASP A 66 24.15 3.07 -15.40
CA ASP A 66 22.98 2.30 -14.99
C ASP A 66 21.74 3.20 -14.91
N GLU A 67 21.88 4.41 -14.41
CA GLU A 67 20.86 5.45 -14.44
C GLU A 67 20.47 5.85 -15.86
N LYS A 68 21.43 6.00 -16.80
CA LYS A 68 21.13 6.22 -18.23
C LYS A 68 20.29 5.11 -18.84
N ARG A 69 20.50 3.85 -18.42
CA ARG A 69 19.69 2.71 -18.85
C ARG A 69 18.29 2.79 -18.24
N ARG A 70 18.18 2.93 -16.91
CA ARG A 70 16.89 3.09 -16.21
C ARG A 70 16.08 4.26 -16.78
N PHE A 71 16.71 5.42 -17.00
CA PHE A 71 16.08 6.55 -17.66
C PHE A 71 15.52 6.18 -19.04
N THR A 72 16.31 5.52 -19.89
CA THR A 72 15.90 5.11 -21.24
C THR A 72 14.74 4.11 -21.23
N ASP A 73 14.78 3.13 -20.33
CA ASP A 73 13.87 1.99 -20.30
C ASP A 73 12.59 2.26 -19.46
N GLU A 74 12.71 2.99 -18.35
CA GLU A 74 11.66 3.20 -17.34
C GLU A 74 10.99 4.60 -17.42
N PHE A 75 11.70 5.66 -17.83
CA PHE A 75 11.23 7.06 -17.68
C PHE A 75 11.12 7.88 -18.97
N ARG A 76 11.95 7.61 -19.99
CA ARG A 76 12.08 8.45 -21.19
C ARG A 76 10.79 8.54 -22.00
N TRP A 77 9.95 7.51 -21.95
CA TRP A 77 8.63 7.51 -22.58
C TRP A 77 7.65 8.51 -21.93
N CYS A 78 7.86 8.92 -20.67
CA CYS A 78 7.07 9.96 -20.01
C CYS A 78 7.37 11.34 -20.60
N ILE A 79 8.64 11.66 -20.83
CA ILE A 79 9.08 12.96 -21.39
C ILE A 79 8.61 13.10 -22.84
N VAL A 80 8.77 12.05 -23.65
CA VAL A 80 8.27 11.99 -25.04
C VAL A 80 6.73 12.06 -25.11
N ARG A 81 6.02 11.93 -23.98
CA ARG A 81 4.56 12.03 -23.91
C ARG A 81 4.04 13.47 -23.87
N SER A 82 4.78 14.40 -23.26
CA SER A 82 4.34 15.80 -23.12
C SER A 82 4.29 16.52 -24.48
N GLU A 83 5.30 16.32 -25.34
CA GLU A 83 5.40 16.93 -26.67
C GLU A 83 4.26 16.55 -27.66
N LYS A 84 3.45 15.52 -27.36
CA LYS A 84 2.57 14.89 -28.36
C LYS A 84 1.08 14.82 -28.06
N TYR A 85 0.66 15.09 -26.82
CA TYR A 85 -0.75 15.04 -26.46
C TYR A 85 -1.16 16.16 -25.50
N PRO A 86 -1.50 17.37 -26.03
CA PRO A 86 -2.70 18.01 -25.51
C PRO A 86 -3.83 16.97 -25.55
N ARG A 87 -4.58 16.79 -24.44
CA ARG A 87 -5.69 15.82 -24.39
C ARG A 87 -6.94 16.36 -25.12
N THR A 88 -6.80 16.70 -26.41
CA THR A 88 -7.94 16.82 -27.31
C THR A 88 -8.55 15.43 -27.50
N MET A 89 -9.58 15.13 -26.70
CA MET A 89 -10.38 13.92 -26.84
C MET A 89 -11.15 13.99 -28.16
N GLU A 90 -10.56 13.48 -29.25
CA GLU A 90 -11.18 13.46 -30.58
C GLU A 90 -12.52 12.72 -30.52
N GLY A 91 -13.62 13.48 -30.59
CA GLY A 91 -15.00 12.97 -30.49
C GLY A 91 -15.82 13.54 -29.32
N VAL A 92 -15.19 14.10 -28.28
CA VAL A 92 -15.90 14.64 -27.09
C VAL A 92 -15.72 16.15 -26.98
N ASP A 93 -16.78 16.90 -27.28
CA ASP A 93 -16.88 18.33 -26.94
C ASP A 93 -17.12 18.46 -25.42
N MET A 94 -16.03 18.69 -24.68
CA MET A 94 -16.05 18.86 -23.22
C MET A 94 -16.93 20.03 -22.76
N GLU A 95 -17.09 21.06 -23.60
CA GLU A 95 -17.93 22.21 -23.30
C GLU A 95 -19.42 21.89 -23.52
N ALA A 96 -19.75 21.07 -24.52
CA ALA A 96 -21.08 20.47 -24.65
C ALA A 96 -21.37 19.48 -23.52
N ALA A 97 -20.38 18.70 -23.06
CA ALA A 97 -20.51 17.81 -21.92
C ALA A 97 -20.89 18.57 -20.63
N LYS A 98 -20.12 19.60 -20.26
CA LYS A 98 -20.43 20.49 -19.12
C LYS A 98 -21.84 21.09 -19.22
N ARG A 99 -22.19 21.66 -20.39
CA ARG A 99 -23.53 22.22 -20.64
C ARG A 99 -24.63 21.16 -20.54
N TRP A 100 -24.38 19.93 -20.99
CA TRP A 100 -25.33 18.84 -20.93
C TRP A 100 -25.57 18.39 -19.48
N VAL A 101 -24.51 18.19 -18.68
CA VAL A 101 -24.59 17.83 -17.25
C VAL A 101 -25.39 18.89 -16.48
N ALA A 102 -25.03 20.17 -16.62
CA ALA A 102 -25.74 21.27 -15.95
C ALA A 102 -27.23 21.30 -16.35
N LYS A 103 -27.53 21.22 -17.66
CA LYS A 103 -28.91 21.19 -18.18
C LYS A 103 -29.69 19.95 -17.73
N ARG A 104 -29.01 18.83 -17.49
CA ARG A 104 -29.60 17.57 -16.99
C ARG A 104 -29.88 17.62 -15.49
N ALA A 105 -29.05 18.29 -14.69
CA ALA A 105 -29.32 18.54 -13.28
C ALA A 105 -30.63 19.33 -13.08
N TYR A 106 -30.89 20.36 -13.91
CA TYR A 106 -32.20 21.04 -13.93
C TYR A 106 -33.36 20.12 -14.35
N ASP A 107 -33.15 19.21 -15.31
CA ASP A 107 -34.19 18.25 -15.76
C ASP A 107 -34.61 17.25 -14.67
N PHE A 108 -33.78 16.98 -13.66
CA PHE A 108 -34.17 16.18 -12.49
C PHE A 108 -35.12 16.91 -11.54
N GLY A 109 -35.41 18.20 -11.78
CA GLY A 109 -36.40 18.99 -11.04
C GLY A 109 -35.82 20.01 -10.07
N TRP A 110 -34.53 20.37 -10.21
CA TRP A 110 -33.97 21.46 -9.40
C TRP A 110 -34.63 22.80 -9.75
N THR A 111 -35.18 23.47 -8.74
CA THR A 111 -35.65 24.85 -8.81
C THR A 111 -35.37 25.57 -7.49
N GLU A 112 -35.21 26.89 -7.54
CA GLU A 112 -35.12 27.74 -6.34
C GLU A 112 -36.39 27.64 -5.47
N GLU A 113 -37.57 27.35 -6.07
CA GLU A 113 -38.82 27.13 -5.33
C GLU A 113 -38.82 25.82 -4.52
N HIS A 114 -38.21 24.75 -5.04
CA HIS A 114 -38.11 23.46 -4.35
C HIS A 114 -36.92 23.40 -3.38
N PHE A 115 -35.82 24.07 -3.70
CA PHE A 115 -34.58 24.03 -2.91
C PHE A 115 -34.05 25.44 -2.56
N PRO A 116 -34.83 26.31 -1.89
CA PRO A 116 -34.49 27.72 -1.61
C PRO A 116 -33.34 27.92 -0.60
N SER A 117 -32.73 26.84 -0.12
CA SER A 117 -31.59 26.85 0.80
C SER A 117 -30.36 26.11 0.23
N ASP A 118 -30.38 25.77 -1.05
CA ASP A 118 -29.33 25.01 -1.75
C ASP A 118 -28.11 25.86 -2.15
N SER A 119 -27.80 26.90 -1.35
CA SER A 119 -26.69 27.81 -1.57
C SER A 119 -25.39 27.31 -0.93
N SER A 120 -24.26 27.60 -1.58
CA SER A 120 -22.90 27.17 -1.20
C SER A 120 -22.39 27.85 0.08
N HIS A 121 -22.83 27.35 1.23
CA HIS A 121 -22.38 27.81 2.53
C HIS A 121 -20.96 27.29 2.85
N ARG A 122 -19.96 28.13 2.54
CA ARG A 122 -18.52 27.91 2.74
C ARG A 122 -17.93 26.80 1.87
N HIS A 123 -16.98 27.20 1.02
CA HIS A 123 -16.09 26.26 0.36
C HIS A 123 -15.04 25.80 1.38
N SER A 124 -15.07 24.52 1.73
CA SER A 124 -13.81 23.80 2.00
C SER A 124 -13.34 23.26 0.66
N TYR A 125 -12.12 23.57 0.25
CA TYR A 125 -11.54 23.07 -1.01
C TYR A 125 -10.89 21.71 -0.79
N SER A 126 -11.66 20.73 -0.31
CA SER A 126 -11.22 19.33 -0.31
C SER A 126 -11.42 18.71 -1.70
N ARG A 127 -10.56 17.75 -2.06
CA ARG A 127 -10.75 16.86 -3.22
C ARG A 127 -11.68 15.69 -2.90
N GLU A 128 -11.94 15.43 -1.62
CA GLU A 128 -12.85 14.38 -1.15
C GLU A 128 -14.31 14.71 -1.49
N ARG A 129 -15.15 13.67 -1.58
CA ARG A 129 -16.59 13.85 -1.71
C ARG A 129 -17.20 14.25 -0.35
N PRO A 130 -17.82 15.44 -0.21
CA PRO A 130 -18.30 15.88 1.09
C PRO A 130 -19.50 15.03 1.55
N LEU A 131 -19.46 14.53 2.78
CA LEU A 131 -20.55 13.75 3.41
C LEU A 131 -21.94 14.42 3.30
N TYR A 132 -21.98 15.75 3.21
CA TYR A 132 -23.19 16.56 3.10
C TYR A 132 -23.24 17.36 1.79
N GLU A 133 -23.54 16.69 0.69
CA GLU A 133 -23.76 17.35 -0.62
C GLU A 133 -25.09 18.11 -0.69
N ARG A 134 -25.05 19.28 -1.36
CA ARG A 134 -26.23 20.04 -1.82
C ARG A 134 -27.06 19.23 -2.83
N ILE A 135 -28.35 19.53 -2.96
CA ILE A 135 -29.25 18.84 -3.90
C ILE A 135 -28.82 19.09 -5.35
N GLY A 136 -28.43 20.32 -5.69
CA GLY A 136 -27.82 20.64 -6.99
C GLY A 136 -26.60 19.76 -7.29
N ALA A 137 -25.68 19.62 -6.32
CA ALA A 137 -24.50 18.78 -6.47
C ALA A 137 -24.84 17.29 -6.66
N LYS A 138 -25.84 16.77 -5.93
CA LYS A 138 -26.34 15.40 -6.14
C LYS A 138 -26.94 15.20 -7.54
N TYR A 139 -27.62 16.22 -8.08
CA TYR A 139 -28.18 16.18 -9.43
C TYR A 139 -27.12 16.39 -10.53
N GLU A 140 -26.04 17.12 -10.22
CA GLU A 140 -24.85 17.26 -11.06
C GLU A 140 -24.08 15.94 -11.16
N TRP A 141 -23.88 15.21 -10.05
CA TRP A 141 -23.32 13.84 -10.07
C TRP A 141 -24.18 12.86 -10.86
N LEU A 142 -25.48 12.73 -10.54
CA LEU A 142 -26.39 11.84 -11.27
C LEU A 142 -26.45 12.14 -12.78
N ALA A 143 -26.24 13.40 -13.16
CA ALA A 143 -26.11 13.80 -14.56
C ALA A 143 -24.75 13.40 -15.15
N LEU A 144 -23.64 13.61 -14.43
CA LEU A 144 -22.31 13.19 -14.86
C LEU A 144 -22.25 11.67 -15.07
N ASP A 145 -22.80 10.87 -14.15
CA ASP A 145 -22.86 9.41 -14.26
C ASP A 145 -23.70 8.97 -15.48
N GLU A 146 -24.86 9.60 -15.70
CA GLU A 146 -25.68 9.34 -16.89
C GLU A 146 -24.94 9.70 -18.20
N LEU A 147 -24.08 10.73 -18.19
CA LEU A 147 -23.23 11.06 -19.34
C LEU A 147 -22.12 10.02 -19.52
N LEU A 148 -21.44 9.61 -18.44
CA LEU A 148 -20.35 8.65 -18.47
C LEU A 148 -20.80 7.29 -18.98
N CYS A 149 -21.96 6.78 -18.53
CA CYS A 149 -22.56 5.56 -19.09
C CYS A 149 -22.76 5.67 -20.60
N ARG A 150 -23.33 6.79 -21.09
CA ARG A 150 -23.56 7.02 -22.53
C ARG A 150 -22.26 7.10 -23.32
N LEU A 151 -21.21 7.72 -22.76
CA LEU A 151 -19.90 7.81 -23.40
C LEU A 151 -19.21 6.44 -23.44
N ALA A 152 -19.27 5.66 -22.36
CA ALA A 152 -18.72 4.31 -22.27
C ALA A 152 -19.43 3.30 -23.20
N ASP A 153 -20.76 3.41 -23.37
CA ASP A 153 -21.56 2.60 -24.30
C ASP A 153 -21.26 2.89 -25.79
N SER A 154 -20.70 4.07 -26.12
CA SER A 154 -20.61 4.56 -27.50
C SER A 154 -19.19 4.88 -28.01
N ASN A 155 -18.20 4.96 -27.13
CA ASN A 155 -16.81 5.29 -27.46
C ASN A 155 -15.85 4.23 -26.91
N TRP A 156 -14.61 4.23 -27.40
CA TRP A 156 -13.54 3.44 -26.81
C TRP A 156 -12.77 4.29 -25.79
N LEU A 157 -12.44 3.68 -24.65
CA LEU A 157 -11.59 4.26 -23.64
C LEU A 157 -10.15 4.34 -24.17
N SER A 158 -9.53 5.50 -24.03
CA SER A 158 -8.13 5.75 -24.40
C SER A 158 -7.26 5.59 -23.16
N GLU A 159 -6.56 4.47 -23.04
CA GLU A 159 -5.72 4.23 -21.87
C GLU A 159 -4.35 4.89 -21.96
N ALA A 160 -3.77 5.14 -20.78
CA ALA A 160 -2.40 5.60 -20.68
C ALA A 160 -1.36 4.47 -20.90
N ARG A 161 -1.76 3.20 -20.95
CA ARG A 161 -0.89 2.00 -20.99
C ARG A 161 -0.65 1.47 -22.41
N VAL A 162 0.19 0.44 -22.52
CA VAL A 162 0.65 -0.18 -23.79
C VAL A 162 -0.52 -0.80 -24.57
N ASP A 163 -1.55 -1.20 -23.85
CA ASP A 163 -2.75 -1.92 -24.27
C ASP A 163 -3.63 -1.15 -25.27
N GLY A 164 -3.49 0.18 -25.33
CA GLY A 164 -4.06 1.04 -26.38
C GLY A 164 -5.48 1.56 -26.09
N THR A 165 -6.41 1.32 -27.02
CA THR A 165 -7.82 1.71 -26.88
C THR A 165 -8.71 0.48 -26.71
N ARG A 166 -9.72 0.55 -25.85
CA ARG A 166 -10.58 -0.60 -25.53
C ARG A 166 -12.04 -0.23 -25.25
N ASP A 167 -12.89 -1.24 -25.34
CA ASP A 167 -14.26 -1.24 -24.84
C ASP A 167 -14.32 -1.15 -23.30
N TYR A 168 -15.39 -0.54 -22.80
CA TYR A 168 -15.78 -0.59 -21.39
C TYR A 168 -16.31 -1.98 -21.03
N ARG A 169 -15.79 -2.57 -19.95
CA ARG A 169 -16.03 -3.96 -19.52
C ARG A 169 -16.36 -4.08 -18.03
N SER A 170 -15.97 -3.10 -17.22
CA SER A 170 -16.08 -3.12 -15.76
C SER A 170 -16.19 -1.70 -15.19
N PRO A 171 -16.91 -1.48 -14.08
CA PRO A 171 -16.91 -0.21 -13.36
C PRO A 171 -15.51 0.34 -13.00
N ILE A 172 -14.48 -0.52 -12.86
CA ILE A 172 -13.08 -0.06 -12.61
C ILE A 172 -12.52 0.76 -13.78
N ASP A 173 -13.06 0.59 -14.99
CA ASP A 173 -12.55 1.18 -16.23
C ASP A 173 -12.77 2.70 -16.31
N LEU A 174 -13.60 3.25 -15.40
CA LEU A 174 -13.88 4.68 -15.27
C LEU A 174 -13.19 5.30 -14.04
N GLY A 175 -12.28 4.57 -13.39
CA GLY A 175 -11.47 5.06 -12.27
C GLY A 175 -12.28 5.34 -10.99
N PHE A 176 -11.99 6.46 -10.33
CA PHE A 176 -12.56 6.92 -9.06
C PHE A 176 -14.07 7.28 -9.09
N HIS A 177 -14.82 6.80 -10.09
CA HIS A 177 -16.29 6.93 -10.19
C HIS A 177 -17.05 5.79 -9.46
N ARG A 178 -16.42 5.17 -8.45
CA ARG A 178 -17.05 4.17 -7.60
C ARG A 178 -16.98 4.63 -6.15
N ASP A 179 -18.13 4.59 -5.49
CA ASP A 179 -18.34 5.14 -4.15
C ASP A 179 -18.80 4.09 -3.13
N ILE A 180 -18.90 2.81 -3.52
CA ILE A 180 -19.25 1.69 -2.63
C ILE A 180 -18.56 0.39 -3.10
N ASP A 181 -18.00 -0.41 -2.18
CA ASP A 181 -17.80 -1.86 -2.42
C ASP A 181 -19.00 -2.64 -1.85
N PRO A 182 -19.95 -3.09 -2.70
CA PRO A 182 -21.18 -3.74 -2.24
C PRO A 182 -20.95 -5.15 -1.67
N THR A 183 -19.70 -5.61 -1.60
CA THR A 183 -19.28 -6.90 -1.06
C THR A 183 -18.60 -6.79 0.31
N VAL A 184 -18.23 -5.59 0.75
CA VAL A 184 -17.87 -5.31 2.15
C VAL A 184 -19.16 -5.19 2.97
N LEU A 185 -19.58 -6.31 3.57
CA LEU A 185 -20.75 -6.32 4.46
C LEU A 185 -20.39 -5.63 5.78
N GLN A 186 -21.21 -4.66 6.21
CA GLN A 186 -20.96 -3.87 7.42
C GLN A 186 -20.65 -4.73 8.65
N GLY A 187 -19.50 -4.45 9.27
CA GLY A 187 -19.03 -5.14 10.47
C GLY A 187 -18.29 -6.43 10.17
N LEU A 188 -17.07 -6.32 9.62
CA LEU A 188 -16.01 -7.33 9.76
C LEU A 188 -15.55 -7.44 11.22
N SER A 189 -16.46 -7.72 12.17
CA SER A 189 -16.13 -7.68 13.60
C SER A 189 -14.99 -8.64 13.93
N ASP A 190 -14.03 -8.21 14.75
CA ASP A 190 -12.82 -8.99 15.05
C ASP A 190 -13.09 -10.32 15.78
N ALA A 191 -14.33 -10.58 16.19
CA ALA A 191 -14.83 -11.89 16.61
C ALA A 191 -14.91 -12.89 15.41
N GLY A 192 -13.78 -13.14 14.74
CA GLY A 192 -13.67 -13.89 13.49
C GLY A 192 -12.75 -15.11 13.50
N SER A 193 -11.66 -15.15 14.29
CA SER A 193 -10.76 -16.33 14.30
C SER A 193 -9.83 -16.52 15.52
N ASP A 194 -10.34 -16.41 16.74
CA ASP A 194 -9.61 -16.76 17.99
C ASP A 194 -9.23 -18.26 18.14
N SER A 195 -9.33 -19.07 17.07
CA SER A 195 -9.10 -20.51 17.11
C SER A 195 -7.64 -20.91 16.96
N VAL A 196 -6.87 -20.21 16.11
CA VAL A 196 -5.45 -20.50 15.81
C VAL A 196 -4.54 -19.80 16.81
N ASP A 197 -3.52 -20.49 17.30
CA ASP A 197 -2.46 -19.93 18.14
C ASP A 197 -1.79 -18.73 17.43
N ILE A 198 -1.91 -17.52 18.00
CA ILE A 198 -1.19 -16.33 17.56
C ILE A 198 -0.01 -16.15 18.51
N SER A 199 1.22 -16.27 18.01
CA SER A 199 2.42 -16.03 18.81
C SER A 199 2.61 -14.50 18.97
N PRO A 200 2.35 -13.90 20.16
CA PRO A 200 2.44 -12.45 20.31
C PRO A 200 3.89 -11.97 20.22
N ILE A 201 4.06 -10.65 20.11
CA ILE A 201 5.27 -9.96 20.51
C ILE A 201 5.01 -9.45 21.94
N VAL A 202 5.99 -9.60 22.84
CA VAL A 202 5.88 -9.18 24.23
C VAL A 202 7.08 -8.32 24.58
N LEU A 203 6.85 -7.01 24.71
CA LEU A 203 7.89 -6.08 25.13
C LEU A 203 8.24 -6.29 26.62
N GLU A 204 9.52 -6.17 26.93
CA GLU A 204 10.03 -6.29 28.31
C GLU A 204 10.02 -4.90 29.00
N GLU A 205 9.71 -4.86 30.30
CA GLU A 205 9.82 -3.64 31.10
C GLU A 205 11.29 -3.38 31.45
N ILE A 206 11.85 -2.27 30.95
CA ILE A 206 13.28 -1.96 30.94
C ILE A 206 13.51 -0.52 31.42
N SER A 207 14.57 -0.29 32.20
CA SER A 207 15.04 1.04 32.61
C SER A 207 15.76 1.79 31.49
N GLU A 208 15.63 3.12 31.45
CA GLU A 208 16.26 4.01 30.44
C GLU A 208 17.73 3.67 30.19
N ASP A 209 18.53 3.56 31.26
CA ASP A 209 19.98 3.24 31.28
C ASP A 209 20.35 1.92 30.56
N CYS A 210 19.36 1.09 30.19
CA CYS A 210 19.53 -0.21 29.55
C CYS A 210 18.78 -0.36 28.22
N LEU A 211 18.12 0.70 27.73
CA LEU A 211 17.34 0.68 26.49
C LEU A 211 18.23 0.39 25.27
N GLN A 212 19.30 1.14 25.04
CA GLN A 212 20.15 1.00 23.83
C GLN A 212 20.72 -0.42 23.64
N GLU A 213 20.92 -1.16 24.72
CA GLU A 213 21.37 -2.56 24.66
C GLU A 213 20.25 -3.56 24.27
N TRP A 214 18.97 -3.21 24.41
CA TRP A 214 17.85 -4.15 24.27
C TRP A 214 17.66 -4.74 22.87
N PRO A 215 17.76 -3.96 21.76
CA PRO A 215 17.80 -4.54 20.42
C PRO A 215 18.91 -5.59 20.27
N LEU A 216 20.02 -5.38 20.98
CA LEU A 216 21.21 -6.21 20.87
C LEU A 216 21.14 -7.50 21.69
N LYS A 217 20.25 -7.58 22.70
CA LYS A 217 20.09 -8.73 23.62
C LYS A 217 19.41 -9.95 22.99
N LEU A 218 18.49 -9.78 22.03
CA LEU A 218 17.81 -10.88 21.33
C LEU A 218 17.94 -10.73 19.80
N ASP A 219 17.89 -11.84 19.08
CA ASP A 219 17.84 -11.87 17.62
C ASP A 219 16.54 -12.60 17.19
N PRO A 220 15.52 -11.86 16.72
CA PRO A 220 14.24 -12.43 16.31
C PRO A 220 14.34 -13.59 15.32
N SER A 221 15.37 -13.61 14.46
CA SER A 221 15.55 -14.65 13.45
C SER A 221 15.83 -16.04 14.04
N ILE A 222 16.25 -16.15 15.30
CA ILE A 222 16.50 -17.45 15.94
C ILE A 222 15.19 -18.27 16.08
N GLY A 223 14.05 -17.60 16.26
CA GLY A 223 12.73 -18.23 16.43
C GLY A 223 11.98 -18.54 15.13
N MET A 224 12.42 -18.03 13.98
CA MET A 224 11.60 -18.02 12.76
C MET A 224 11.11 -19.41 12.26
N PRO A 225 11.79 -20.56 12.47
CA PRO A 225 11.25 -21.86 12.08
C PRO A 225 9.98 -22.29 12.83
N SER A 226 9.80 -21.89 14.09
CA SER A 226 8.55 -22.14 14.81
C SER A 226 7.44 -21.18 14.37
N LEU A 227 7.80 -20.00 13.85
CA LEU A 227 6.85 -19.02 13.35
C LEU A 227 6.18 -19.42 12.02
N VAL A 228 6.61 -20.46 11.31
CA VAL A 228 5.97 -20.88 10.04
C VAL A 228 4.74 -21.78 10.24
N GLY A 229 4.63 -22.53 11.34
CA GLY A 229 3.51 -23.44 11.61
C GLY A 229 2.72 -23.04 12.85
N ARG A 230 1.39 -23.20 12.81
CA ARG A 230 0.50 -23.09 13.99
C ARG A 230 -0.32 -24.35 14.19
N THR A 231 -0.85 -24.49 15.39
CA THR A 231 -1.89 -25.46 15.73
C THR A 231 -3.05 -24.69 16.33
N ASP A 232 -4.29 -25.07 16.02
CA ASP A 232 -5.47 -24.46 16.62
C ASP A 232 -5.92 -25.16 17.91
N THR A 233 -6.89 -24.57 18.59
CA THR A 233 -7.52 -25.12 19.80
C THR A 233 -8.23 -26.47 19.58
N ALA A 234 -8.48 -26.89 18.34
CA ALA A 234 -8.99 -28.22 17.99
C ALA A 234 -7.89 -29.23 17.64
N GLY A 235 -6.64 -28.79 17.47
CA GLY A 235 -5.50 -29.62 17.10
C GLY A 235 -5.25 -29.74 15.59
N GLU A 236 -5.98 -29.00 14.75
CA GLU A 236 -5.67 -28.91 13.32
C GLU A 236 -4.42 -28.05 13.11
N LYS A 237 -3.73 -28.28 11.99
CA LYS A 237 -2.44 -27.64 11.70
C LYS A 237 -2.55 -26.64 10.58
N TRP A 238 -1.90 -25.51 10.77
CA TRP A 238 -1.96 -24.35 9.89
C TRP A 238 -0.54 -23.89 9.54
N LEU A 239 -0.39 -23.26 8.37
CA LEU A 239 0.84 -22.62 7.90
C LEU A 239 0.56 -21.13 7.65
N VAL A 240 1.56 -20.29 7.86
CA VAL A 240 1.48 -18.86 7.58
C VAL A 240 1.40 -18.61 6.07
N LEU A 241 0.34 -17.94 5.62
CA LEU A 241 0.25 -17.32 4.30
C LEU A 241 0.62 -15.83 4.31
N TYR A 242 0.44 -15.17 5.45
CA TYR A 242 0.96 -13.85 5.76
C TYR A 242 0.92 -13.67 7.29
N GLU A 243 1.89 -12.99 7.89
CA GLU A 243 1.79 -12.50 9.27
C GLU A 243 2.55 -11.19 9.39
N HIS A 244 1.86 -10.10 9.72
CA HIS A 244 2.42 -8.92 10.36
C HIS A 244 2.13 -9.01 11.87
N ARG A 245 3.09 -8.65 12.73
CA ARG A 245 2.85 -8.30 14.14
C ARG A 245 3.69 -7.07 14.45
N SER A 246 3.11 -6.09 15.12
CA SER A 246 3.85 -5.04 15.84
C SER A 246 3.53 -5.11 17.33
N ALA A 247 4.41 -4.55 18.16
CA ALA A 247 4.14 -4.15 19.52
C ALA A 247 4.95 -2.89 19.82
N THR A 248 4.28 -1.83 20.30
CA THR A 248 4.87 -0.50 20.48
C THR A 248 4.68 -0.01 21.92
N ASN A 249 5.70 0.63 22.47
CA ASN A 249 5.65 1.38 23.72
C ASN A 249 6.08 2.82 23.42
N ARG A 250 5.23 3.81 23.75
CA ARG A 250 5.56 5.25 23.74
C ARG A 250 5.73 5.78 25.17
N TYR A 251 6.32 6.96 25.33
CA TYR A 251 6.36 7.67 26.62
C TYR A 251 5.01 8.34 26.93
N ASP A 252 4.62 8.41 28.21
CA ASP A 252 3.37 9.03 28.68
C ASP A 252 3.26 10.53 28.33
N ASP A 253 4.40 11.21 28.19
CA ASP A 253 4.55 12.62 27.82
C ASP A 253 4.97 12.81 26.35
N GLY A 254 4.62 11.85 25.48
CA GLY A 254 5.05 11.76 24.09
C GLY A 254 4.80 13.01 23.23
N GLU A 255 3.70 13.73 23.45
CA GLU A 255 3.38 15.00 22.75
C GLU A 255 4.41 16.12 23.00
N SER A 256 5.30 15.97 23.99
CA SER A 256 6.37 16.92 24.32
C SER A 256 7.76 16.48 23.86
N ARG A 257 7.83 15.41 23.05
CA ARG A 257 9.04 14.78 22.51
C ARG A 257 9.03 14.88 20.98
N GLU A 258 10.11 14.45 20.33
CA GLU A 258 10.26 14.48 18.87
C GLU A 258 9.21 13.60 18.16
N HIS A 259 9.07 12.36 18.61
CA HIS A 259 8.05 11.41 18.12
C HIS A 259 7.54 10.45 19.22
N GLY A 260 8.18 10.45 20.40
CA GLY A 260 7.66 9.82 21.61
C GLY A 260 7.63 8.29 21.65
N LEU A 261 8.09 7.58 20.60
CA LEU A 261 8.35 6.13 20.67
C LEU A 261 9.41 5.85 21.75
N ARG A 262 9.38 4.66 22.34
CA ARG A 262 10.31 4.25 23.40
C ARG A 262 10.92 2.89 23.13
N LEU A 263 10.07 1.90 22.86
CA LEU A 263 10.45 0.60 22.27
C LEU A 263 9.45 0.23 21.18
N GLN A 264 9.93 -0.46 20.16
CA GLN A 264 9.08 -1.17 19.21
C GLN A 264 9.72 -2.50 18.85
N GLU A 265 8.91 -3.53 18.65
CA GLU A 265 9.32 -4.73 17.94
C GLU A 265 8.24 -5.11 16.94
N TRP A 266 8.62 -5.24 15.66
CA TRP A 266 7.72 -5.65 14.58
C TRP A 266 8.32 -6.80 13.78
N ARG A 267 7.45 -7.58 13.10
CA ARG A 267 7.88 -8.64 12.18
C ARG A 267 6.86 -8.90 11.06
N PHE A 268 7.40 -9.25 9.89
CA PHE A 268 6.70 -9.83 8.76
C PHE A 268 7.20 -11.26 8.49
N LEU A 269 6.27 -12.17 8.16
CA LEU A 269 6.57 -13.52 7.69
C LEU A 269 5.76 -13.83 6.42
N MET A 270 6.46 -13.89 5.28
CA MET A 270 5.87 -13.81 3.95
C MET A 270 6.30 -15.01 3.08
N PRO A 271 5.38 -15.89 2.65
CA PRO A 271 5.71 -17.03 1.78
C PRO A 271 5.89 -16.62 0.31
N ILE A 272 6.95 -17.15 -0.28
CA ILE A 272 7.20 -17.14 -1.72
C ILE A 272 7.07 -18.57 -2.23
N VAL A 273 6.14 -18.81 -3.16
CA VAL A 273 5.99 -20.10 -3.86
C VAL A 273 6.82 -20.09 -5.14
N VAL A 274 7.49 -21.21 -5.43
CA VAL A 274 8.47 -21.34 -6.51
C VAL A 274 8.48 -22.79 -7.03
N SER A 275 8.99 -23.06 -8.24
CA SER A 275 9.18 -24.45 -8.68
C SER A 275 10.24 -25.17 -7.82
N LYS A 276 10.04 -26.47 -7.51
CA LYS A 276 11.02 -27.30 -6.77
C LYS A 276 12.42 -27.28 -7.40
N LYS A 277 12.50 -27.11 -8.72
CA LYS A 277 13.78 -27.06 -9.46
C LYS A 277 14.58 -25.79 -9.11
N ASP A 278 13.90 -24.66 -8.85
CA ASP A 278 14.51 -23.34 -8.65
C ASP A 278 14.55 -22.90 -7.18
N GLN A 279 13.92 -23.63 -6.25
CA GLN A 279 13.91 -23.33 -4.80
C GLN A 279 15.32 -22.97 -4.26
N LYS A 280 16.35 -23.70 -4.67
CA LYS A 280 17.75 -23.47 -4.25
C LYS A 280 18.37 -22.22 -4.88
N GLN A 281 17.90 -21.81 -6.06
CA GLN A 281 18.30 -20.58 -6.71
C GLN A 281 17.66 -19.37 -6.00
N LEU A 282 16.36 -19.45 -5.66
CA LEU A 282 15.67 -18.43 -4.86
C LEU A 282 16.34 -18.21 -3.50
N ILE A 283 16.55 -19.28 -2.72
CA ILE A 283 17.22 -19.20 -1.40
C ILE A 283 18.60 -18.55 -1.54
N ARG A 284 19.41 -18.99 -2.51
CA ARG A 284 20.73 -18.40 -2.77
C ARG A 284 20.64 -16.91 -3.10
N PHE A 285 19.69 -16.49 -3.94
CA PHE A 285 19.56 -15.09 -4.34
C PHE A 285 19.21 -14.21 -3.11
N LEU A 286 18.22 -14.62 -2.31
CA LEU A 286 17.83 -13.90 -1.09
C LEU A 286 18.98 -13.83 -0.08
N SER A 287 19.61 -14.97 0.26
CA SER A 287 20.77 -15.04 1.18
C SER A 287 22.04 -14.36 0.67
N THR A 288 22.13 -14.06 -0.63
CA THR A 288 23.23 -13.28 -1.24
C THR A 288 22.95 -11.78 -1.23
N GLN A 289 21.69 -11.38 -1.46
CA GLN A 289 21.27 -9.98 -1.42
C GLN A 289 21.33 -9.40 0.01
N ARG A 290 20.95 -10.19 1.03
CA ARG A 290 20.98 -9.81 2.45
C ARG A 290 20.24 -8.50 2.79
N SER A 291 19.18 -8.23 2.05
CA SER A 291 18.27 -7.11 2.25
C SER A 291 16.91 -7.54 1.74
N LEU A 292 15.89 -7.50 2.61
CA LEU A 292 14.52 -7.90 2.32
C LEU A 292 13.60 -6.69 2.44
N ASP A 293 13.40 -6.06 1.29
CA ASP A 293 12.31 -5.12 1.01
C ASP A 293 10.95 -5.81 1.23
N VAL A 294 10.20 -5.34 2.23
CA VAL A 294 8.88 -5.89 2.61
C VAL A 294 7.85 -5.62 1.51
N SER A 295 7.88 -4.43 0.88
CA SER A 295 6.94 -4.06 -0.18
C SER A 295 7.03 -5.00 -1.40
N ARG A 296 8.25 -5.45 -1.71
CA ARG A 296 8.55 -6.38 -2.81
C ARG A 296 8.22 -7.84 -2.51
N TRP A 297 8.20 -8.25 -1.24
CA TRP A 297 8.05 -9.66 -0.85
C TRP A 297 6.74 -10.01 -0.14
N SER A 298 5.92 -9.03 0.23
CA SER A 298 4.63 -9.23 0.92
C SER A 298 3.51 -9.78 0.02
N GLY A 299 3.63 -9.60 -1.29
CA GLY A 299 2.58 -9.86 -2.28
C GLY A 299 2.24 -8.59 -3.05
N ARG A 300 1.09 -8.54 -3.71
CA ARG A 300 0.53 -7.27 -4.21
C ARG A 300 -0.64 -6.86 -3.33
N SER A 301 -0.71 -5.58 -3.00
CA SER A 301 -1.91 -4.94 -2.46
C SER A 301 -2.70 -4.30 -3.60
N TYR A 302 -4.02 -4.34 -3.48
CA TYR A 302 -4.96 -3.71 -4.40
C TYR A 302 -5.76 -2.68 -3.62
N THR A 303 -5.48 -1.40 -3.87
CA THR A 303 -6.25 -0.25 -3.41
C THR A 303 -7.28 0.10 -4.47
N ASP A 304 -8.56 0.19 -4.08
CA ASP A 304 -9.67 0.68 -4.91
C ASP A 304 -9.71 0.10 -6.34
N ASP A 305 -9.48 -1.22 -6.45
CA ASP A 305 -9.52 -1.98 -7.72
C ASP A 305 -10.70 -2.97 -7.69
N GLY A 306 -10.48 -4.28 -7.81
CA GLY A 306 -11.56 -5.28 -7.75
C GLY A 306 -12.27 -5.36 -6.39
N TYR A 307 -13.57 -5.63 -6.37
CA TYR A 307 -14.33 -5.77 -5.12
C TYR A 307 -13.92 -7.02 -4.33
N LEU A 308 -14.07 -6.97 -2.99
CA LEU A 308 -13.60 -7.98 -2.03
C LEU A 308 -14.04 -9.43 -2.36
N LEU A 309 -15.35 -9.69 -2.52
CA LEU A 309 -15.86 -11.04 -2.83
C LEU A 309 -15.67 -11.47 -4.30
N GLU A 310 -15.15 -10.58 -5.16
CA GLU A 310 -14.88 -10.88 -6.56
C GLU A 310 -13.49 -11.48 -6.81
N ALA A 311 -12.59 -11.38 -5.82
CA ALA A 311 -11.20 -11.81 -5.92
C ALA A 311 -10.97 -13.19 -6.57
N PRO A 312 -11.68 -14.26 -6.18
CA PRO A 312 -11.38 -15.60 -6.68
C PRO A 312 -11.76 -15.84 -8.15
N TRP A 313 -12.57 -14.99 -8.78
CA TRP A 313 -13.26 -15.36 -10.02
C TRP A 313 -13.39 -14.24 -11.07
N ARG A 314 -13.16 -12.98 -10.71
CA ARG A 314 -13.33 -11.84 -11.64
C ARG A 314 -12.00 -11.35 -12.21
N PHE A 315 -12.03 -11.00 -13.50
CA PHE A 315 -10.87 -10.53 -14.26
C PHE A 315 -10.31 -9.16 -13.82
N THR A 316 -10.99 -8.45 -12.93
CA THR A 316 -10.48 -7.23 -12.26
C THR A 316 -9.38 -7.53 -11.26
N TRP A 317 -9.25 -8.80 -10.83
CA TRP A 317 -8.18 -9.28 -9.98
C TRP A 317 -7.18 -10.10 -10.79
N ASP A 318 -5.87 -9.93 -10.54
CA ASP A 318 -4.85 -10.70 -11.26
C ASP A 318 -4.96 -12.21 -10.95
N GLN A 319 -5.32 -12.98 -11.98
CA GLN A 319 -5.47 -14.43 -11.92
C GLN A 319 -4.15 -15.17 -12.21
N LEU A 320 -3.08 -14.45 -12.56
CA LEU A 320 -1.78 -15.03 -12.83
C LEU A 320 -1.12 -15.56 -11.55
N MET A 321 -0.50 -16.73 -11.66
CA MET A 321 0.28 -17.31 -10.57
C MET A 321 1.69 -16.73 -10.51
N TRP A 322 2.32 -16.53 -11.68
CA TRP A 322 3.75 -16.22 -11.78
C TRP A 322 3.99 -14.73 -11.99
N THR A 323 4.87 -14.16 -11.17
CA THR A 323 5.47 -12.84 -11.33
C THR A 323 6.99 -13.03 -11.50
N PRO A 324 7.64 -12.37 -12.46
CA PRO A 324 9.09 -12.43 -12.60
C PRO A 324 9.79 -11.65 -11.47
N ALA A 325 10.77 -12.27 -10.82
CA ALA A 325 11.61 -11.64 -9.81
C ALA A 325 13.05 -11.49 -10.31
N SER A 326 13.45 -10.27 -10.63
CA SER A 326 14.78 -9.92 -11.14
C SER A 326 15.74 -9.59 -10.01
N PHE A 327 16.86 -10.32 -9.93
CA PHE A 327 17.92 -10.13 -8.93
C PHE A 327 19.16 -9.53 -9.60
N HIS A 328 19.59 -8.36 -9.11
CA HIS A 328 20.65 -7.57 -9.72
C HIS A 328 21.95 -8.37 -9.90
N ASN A 329 22.44 -8.45 -11.15
CA ASN A 329 23.62 -9.22 -11.57
C ASN A 329 23.61 -10.72 -11.19
N GLN A 330 22.46 -11.28 -10.82
CA GLN A 330 22.29 -12.67 -10.37
C GLN A 330 21.34 -13.48 -11.26
N GLY A 331 20.35 -12.82 -11.88
CA GLY A 331 19.43 -13.41 -12.86
C GLY A 331 17.96 -13.21 -12.51
N GLU A 332 17.08 -13.89 -13.24
CA GLU A 332 15.63 -13.82 -13.07
C GLU A 332 15.07 -15.21 -12.67
N ILE A 333 13.92 -15.22 -12.01
CA ILE A 333 13.22 -16.42 -11.56
C ILE A 333 11.72 -16.13 -11.43
N GLU A 334 10.85 -17.05 -11.87
CA GLU A 334 9.41 -16.94 -11.64
C GLU A 334 9.06 -17.29 -10.18
N VAL A 335 8.33 -16.40 -9.51
CA VAL A 335 7.82 -16.59 -8.15
C VAL A 335 6.31 -16.36 -8.10
N ALA A 336 5.66 -16.92 -7.10
CA ALA A 336 4.22 -16.80 -6.89
C ALA A 336 3.92 -16.41 -5.45
N PHE A 337 3.19 -15.31 -5.27
CA PHE A 337 2.72 -14.87 -3.95
C PHE A 337 1.35 -15.52 -3.67
N PRO A 338 1.20 -16.28 -2.58
CA PRO A 338 -0.05 -17.00 -2.27
C PRO A 338 -1.07 -16.15 -1.51
N CYS A 339 -0.67 -14.96 -1.03
CA CYS A 339 -1.50 -13.99 -0.34
C CYS A 339 -1.42 -12.64 -1.08
N LEU A 340 -2.48 -11.84 -0.96
CA LEU A 340 -2.59 -10.47 -1.46
C LEU A 340 -3.17 -9.57 -0.35
N GLY A 341 -2.94 -8.26 -0.47
CA GLY A 341 -3.66 -7.23 0.29
C GLY A 341 -4.87 -6.71 -0.49
N TYR A 342 -5.97 -6.47 0.22
CA TYR A 342 -7.11 -5.68 -0.22
C TYR A 342 -7.17 -4.42 0.63
N HIS A 343 -7.32 -3.27 -0.02
CA HIS A 343 -7.58 -1.98 0.61
C HIS A 343 -8.70 -1.24 -0.14
N TRP A 344 -9.56 -0.59 0.62
CA TRP A 344 -10.68 0.20 0.12
C TRP A 344 -10.75 1.48 0.94
N GLU A 345 -10.54 2.63 0.30
CA GLU A 345 -10.31 3.89 1.01
C GLU A 345 -11.60 4.53 1.53
N SER A 346 -11.56 5.03 2.77
CA SER A 346 -12.69 5.69 3.46
C SER A 346 -13.24 6.90 2.70
N HIS A 347 -12.38 7.58 1.93
CA HIS A 347 -12.73 8.79 1.19
C HIS A 347 -13.66 8.52 -0.01
N LEU A 348 -13.76 7.27 -0.47
CA LEU A 348 -14.68 6.84 -1.53
C LEU A 348 -16.03 6.39 -0.96
N ASP A 349 -16.02 5.58 0.11
CA ASP A 349 -17.21 4.88 0.62
C ASP A 349 -17.70 5.40 1.98
N ALA A 350 -18.68 6.30 1.92
CA ALA A 350 -19.33 6.88 3.10
C ALA A 350 -20.16 5.87 3.95
N SER A 351 -20.21 4.58 3.58
CA SER A 351 -20.72 3.51 4.45
C SER A 351 -19.64 2.81 5.28
N LEU A 352 -18.36 3.11 5.00
CA LEU A 352 -17.13 2.59 5.62
C LEU A 352 -16.24 3.76 6.09
N SER A 353 -16.57 4.34 7.25
CA SER A 353 -15.88 5.53 7.81
C SER A 353 -14.36 5.41 7.90
N ASP A 354 -13.87 4.19 8.13
CA ASP A 354 -12.48 3.84 8.36
C ASP A 354 -11.93 3.00 7.19
N GLY A 355 -12.66 2.96 6.07
CA GLY A 355 -12.37 2.13 4.90
C GLY A 355 -12.58 0.64 5.17
N ALA A 356 -11.90 -0.20 4.40
CA ALA A 356 -11.74 -1.61 4.71
C ALA A 356 -10.37 -2.12 4.26
N SER A 357 -9.71 -2.92 5.11
CA SER A 357 -8.47 -3.61 4.77
C SER A 357 -8.53 -5.07 5.18
N THR A 358 -7.98 -5.96 4.35
CA THR A 358 -7.80 -7.37 4.74
C THR A 358 -6.79 -8.10 3.86
N HIS A 359 -6.34 -9.26 4.32
CA HIS A 359 -5.52 -10.17 3.53
C HIS A 359 -6.40 -11.24 2.87
N LEU A 360 -6.05 -11.64 1.64
CA LEU A 360 -6.80 -12.61 0.86
C LEU A 360 -5.86 -13.67 0.26
N PRO A 361 -6.31 -14.91 0.04
CA PRO A 361 -5.60 -15.81 -0.86
C PRO A 361 -5.53 -15.20 -2.25
N ALA A 362 -4.36 -15.30 -2.89
CA ALA A 362 -4.23 -14.94 -4.28
C ALA A 362 -5.23 -15.76 -5.14
N PRO A 363 -5.87 -15.19 -6.18
CA PRO A 363 -6.94 -15.86 -6.91
C PRO A 363 -6.50 -17.19 -7.53
N TRP A 364 -5.24 -17.28 -7.98
CA TRP A 364 -4.67 -18.54 -8.45
C TRP A 364 -4.67 -19.64 -7.38
N LEU A 365 -4.47 -19.30 -6.10
CA LEU A 365 -4.45 -20.25 -4.99
C LEU A 365 -5.86 -20.70 -4.63
N ALA A 366 -6.80 -19.76 -4.54
CA ALA A 366 -8.21 -20.05 -4.26
C ALA A 366 -8.78 -21.02 -5.31
N ASN A 367 -8.55 -20.74 -6.60
CA ASN A 367 -8.93 -21.61 -7.70
C ASN A 367 -8.23 -22.98 -7.66
N GLN A 368 -6.92 -23.03 -7.37
CA GLN A 368 -6.18 -24.30 -7.33
C GLN A 368 -6.57 -25.21 -6.17
N LEU A 369 -7.09 -24.66 -5.07
CA LEU A 369 -7.61 -25.40 -3.93
C LEU A 369 -9.13 -25.65 -4.00
N SER A 370 -9.83 -25.06 -4.97
CA SER A 370 -11.31 -25.03 -5.06
C SER A 370 -11.98 -24.49 -3.79
N ILE A 371 -11.43 -23.40 -3.23
CA ILE A 371 -11.97 -22.73 -2.03
C ILE A 371 -12.59 -21.37 -2.39
N THR A 372 -13.62 -20.98 -1.63
CA THR A 372 -14.38 -19.74 -1.84
C THR A 372 -14.58 -19.00 -0.51
N PRO A 373 -14.66 -17.65 -0.51
CA PRO A 373 -14.96 -16.89 0.70
C PRO A 373 -16.33 -17.28 1.27
N MET A 374 -16.44 -17.35 2.58
CA MET A 374 -17.68 -17.61 3.30
C MET A 374 -18.55 -16.35 3.26
N ILE A 375 -19.79 -16.46 2.79
CA ILE A 375 -20.70 -15.30 2.61
C ILE A 375 -20.97 -14.55 3.94
N SER A 376 -20.85 -15.22 5.09
CA SER A 376 -21.00 -14.63 6.42
C SER A 376 -19.71 -14.09 7.05
N ASP A 377 -18.54 -14.41 6.49
CA ASP A 377 -17.25 -13.77 6.85
C ASP A 377 -16.27 -13.93 5.67
N PRO A 378 -16.02 -12.87 4.87
CA PRO A 378 -15.19 -12.95 3.68
C PRO A 378 -13.72 -13.29 3.99
N ARG A 379 -13.29 -13.14 5.25
CA ARG A 379 -11.93 -13.48 5.71
C ARG A 379 -11.74 -15.00 5.87
N VAL A 380 -12.82 -15.78 5.89
CA VAL A 380 -12.77 -17.24 6.01
C VAL A 380 -13.06 -17.88 4.65
N TYR A 381 -12.11 -18.65 4.13
CA TYR A 381 -12.28 -19.39 2.87
C TYR A 381 -12.54 -20.87 3.16
N VAL A 382 -13.60 -21.40 2.54
CA VAL A 382 -14.13 -22.75 2.77
C VAL A 382 -14.02 -23.63 1.54
N ASP A 383 -13.97 -24.95 1.76
CA ASP A 383 -14.20 -25.95 0.71
C ASP A 383 -15.71 -26.13 0.39
N ALA A 384 -16.02 -26.95 -0.61
CA ALA A 384 -17.41 -27.23 -0.99
C ALA A 384 -18.28 -27.88 0.12
N PRO A 385 -17.73 -28.72 1.04
CA PRO A 385 -18.41 -29.09 2.30
C PRO A 385 -18.65 -27.96 3.30
N GLY A 386 -18.01 -26.80 3.17
CA GLY A 386 -18.10 -25.67 4.10
C GLY A 386 -17.11 -25.70 5.27
N LYS A 387 -16.07 -26.56 5.23
CA LYS A 387 -14.99 -26.53 6.24
C LYS A 387 -14.05 -25.35 5.96
N PRO A 388 -13.67 -24.54 6.97
CA PRO A 388 -12.58 -23.59 6.85
C PRO A 388 -11.27 -24.27 6.42
N GLN A 389 -10.69 -23.76 5.35
CA GLN A 389 -9.43 -24.22 4.76
C GLN A 389 -8.34 -23.15 4.82
N LEU A 390 -8.76 -21.88 4.84
CA LEU A 390 -7.92 -20.71 5.02
C LEU A 390 -8.69 -19.66 5.82
N ILE A 391 -7.99 -18.93 6.68
CA ILE A 391 -8.54 -17.83 7.48
C ILE A 391 -7.61 -16.62 7.40
N CYS A 392 -8.18 -15.42 7.49
CA CYS A 392 -7.47 -14.16 7.60
C CYS A 392 -8.02 -13.35 8.77
N SER A 393 -7.23 -12.47 9.36
CA SER A 393 -7.71 -11.52 10.37
C SER A 393 -6.83 -10.28 10.46
N THR A 394 -7.47 -9.14 10.70
CA THR A 394 -6.91 -8.02 11.46
C THR A 394 -6.72 -8.42 12.93
N GLY A 395 -6.02 -7.61 13.70
CA GLY A 395 -5.77 -7.83 15.12
C GLY A 395 -5.28 -6.55 15.79
N PRO A 396 -4.97 -6.60 17.10
CA PRO A 396 -4.46 -5.43 17.81
C PRO A 396 -3.13 -4.94 17.21
N ASP A 397 -2.87 -3.64 17.39
CA ASP A 397 -1.60 -2.97 17.08
C ASP A 397 -1.15 -3.19 15.62
N ASP A 398 -2.09 -3.03 14.66
CA ASP A 398 -1.95 -3.31 13.21
C ASP A 398 -1.49 -4.74 12.85
N GLY A 399 -1.48 -5.65 13.82
CA GLY A 399 -1.09 -7.03 13.59
C GLY A 399 -2.13 -7.80 12.76
N SER A 400 -1.90 -7.92 11.45
CA SER A 400 -2.72 -8.71 10.51
C SER A 400 -2.11 -10.10 10.17
N HIS A 401 -2.92 -11.07 9.76
CA HIS A 401 -2.43 -12.41 9.37
C HIS A 401 -3.35 -13.14 8.40
N ALA A 402 -2.79 -14.15 7.72
CA ALA A 402 -3.49 -15.16 6.94
C ALA A 402 -2.87 -16.54 7.22
N PHE A 403 -3.71 -17.55 7.48
CA PHE A 403 -3.29 -18.93 7.75
C PHE A 403 -4.04 -19.92 6.84
N ILE A 404 -3.34 -20.94 6.33
CA ILE A 404 -3.91 -22.03 5.52
C ILE A 404 -3.73 -23.39 6.21
N ARG A 405 -4.67 -24.33 6.08
CA ARG A 405 -4.45 -25.68 6.64
C ARG A 405 -3.24 -26.36 5.97
N GLN A 406 -2.38 -26.94 6.81
CA GLN A 406 -1.08 -27.46 6.43
C GLN A 406 -1.18 -28.58 5.39
N ASP A 407 -2.15 -29.47 5.54
CA ASP A 407 -2.34 -30.66 4.71
C ASP A 407 -2.66 -30.30 3.24
N ILE A 408 -3.63 -29.41 3.01
CA ILE A 408 -4.03 -29.02 1.65
C ILE A 408 -2.92 -28.24 0.93
N PHE A 409 -2.20 -27.36 1.63
CA PHE A 409 -1.13 -26.56 1.03
C PHE A 409 0.07 -27.44 0.68
N GLN A 410 0.48 -28.35 1.59
CA GLN A 410 1.57 -29.29 1.32
C GLN A 410 1.20 -30.31 0.23
N GLN A 411 -0.05 -30.76 0.15
CA GLN A 411 -0.53 -31.61 -0.95
C GLN A 411 -0.46 -30.87 -2.30
N MET A 412 -1.02 -29.66 -2.38
CA MET A 412 -1.02 -28.81 -3.58
C MET A 412 0.41 -28.55 -4.07
N LEU A 413 1.33 -28.18 -3.16
CA LEU A 413 2.74 -27.97 -3.49
C LEU A 413 3.41 -29.27 -3.99
N GLU A 414 3.11 -30.41 -3.38
CA GLU A 414 3.70 -31.68 -3.78
C GLU A 414 3.27 -32.09 -5.20
N GLU A 415 1.96 -32.10 -5.46
CA GLU A 415 1.32 -32.50 -6.72
C GLU A 415 1.77 -31.64 -7.92
N LYS A 416 1.95 -30.33 -7.71
CA LYS A 416 2.33 -29.38 -8.77
C LYS A 416 3.84 -29.24 -8.95
N GLY A 417 4.66 -29.94 -8.15
CA GLY A 417 6.11 -29.84 -8.23
C GLY A 417 6.64 -28.48 -7.73
N LEU A 418 5.95 -27.89 -6.75
CA LEU A 418 6.25 -26.58 -6.17
C LEU A 418 6.92 -26.69 -4.80
N ALA A 419 7.59 -25.62 -4.39
CA ALA A 419 8.15 -25.44 -3.07
C ALA A 419 7.72 -24.07 -2.52
N CYS A 420 7.83 -23.91 -1.21
CA CYS A 420 7.61 -22.63 -0.53
C CYS A 420 8.85 -22.27 0.29
N VAL A 421 9.19 -20.98 0.28
CA VAL A 421 10.25 -20.35 1.05
C VAL A 421 9.64 -19.13 1.72
N TRP A 422 9.63 -19.08 3.04
CA TRP A 422 9.13 -17.93 3.78
C TRP A 422 10.28 -16.94 4.01
N THR A 423 10.15 -15.71 3.54
CA THR A 423 11.00 -14.59 3.98
C THR A 423 10.52 -14.11 5.35
N PHE A 424 11.48 -13.76 6.20
CA PHE A 424 11.28 -13.20 7.53
C PHE A 424 12.01 -11.87 7.60
N VAL A 425 11.32 -10.83 8.05
CA VAL A 425 11.89 -9.50 8.29
C VAL A 425 11.36 -9.05 9.64
N ALA A 426 12.24 -8.67 10.56
CA ALA A 426 11.83 -8.19 11.87
C ALA A 426 12.80 -7.12 12.36
N GLU A 427 12.33 -6.26 13.24
CA GLU A 427 13.15 -5.21 13.83
C GLU A 427 12.81 -5.02 15.30
N ARG A 428 13.84 -4.69 16.10
CA ARG A 428 13.70 -4.25 17.49
C ARG A 428 14.33 -2.87 17.57
N GLY A 429 13.53 -1.85 17.81
CA GLY A 429 13.98 -0.46 17.94
C GLY A 429 13.76 0.09 19.34
N VAL A 430 14.61 1.02 19.76
CA VAL A 430 14.44 1.85 20.96
C VAL A 430 14.83 3.29 20.67
N TRP A 431 14.18 4.22 21.36
CA TRP A 431 14.40 5.66 21.21
C TRP A 431 14.48 6.31 22.60
N PRO A 432 15.64 6.27 23.27
CA PRO A 432 15.83 6.88 24.58
C PRO A 432 15.54 8.38 24.54
N GLY A 433 14.60 8.83 25.37
CA GLY A 433 14.10 10.20 25.38
C GLY A 433 13.00 10.51 24.35
N GLY A 434 12.61 9.56 23.50
CA GLY A 434 11.56 9.72 22.50
C GLY A 434 11.95 10.56 21.28
N GLY A 435 13.22 10.47 20.91
CA GLY A 435 13.84 11.13 19.76
C GLY A 435 15.00 10.31 19.16
N ASN A 436 15.44 10.68 17.97
CA ASN A 436 16.32 9.85 17.15
C ASN A 436 17.81 9.92 17.51
N SER A 437 18.24 10.93 18.28
CA SER A 437 19.67 11.19 18.59
C SER A 437 20.38 10.04 19.32
N HIS A 438 19.62 9.24 20.08
CA HIS A 438 20.12 8.08 20.85
C HIS A 438 19.47 6.76 20.44
N ALA A 439 18.75 6.75 19.31
CA ALA A 439 18.04 5.56 18.84
C ALA A 439 18.99 4.39 18.61
N ALA A 440 18.53 3.17 18.88
CA ALA A 440 19.27 1.96 18.56
C ALA A 440 18.30 0.90 18.06
N TRP A 441 18.68 0.17 17.01
CA TRP A 441 17.84 -0.87 16.44
C TRP A 441 18.64 -2.05 15.91
N ARG A 442 17.99 -3.22 15.90
CA ARG A 442 18.47 -4.43 15.22
C ARG A 442 17.43 -4.81 14.19
N ARG A 443 17.84 -4.85 12.92
CA ARG A 443 17.08 -5.49 11.85
C ARG A 443 17.55 -6.93 11.72
N SER A 444 16.65 -7.90 11.88
CA SER A 444 16.91 -9.34 11.75
C SER A 444 16.09 -9.91 10.60
N GLU A 445 16.77 -10.45 9.61
CA GLU A 445 16.20 -10.94 8.36
C GLU A 445 16.56 -12.42 8.11
N GLY A 446 15.78 -13.11 7.29
CA GLY A 446 16.12 -14.46 6.87
C GLY A 446 15.12 -15.16 5.97
N VAL A 447 15.40 -16.43 5.70
CA VAL A 447 14.54 -17.33 4.93
C VAL A 447 14.37 -18.68 5.63
N VAL A 448 13.13 -19.20 5.62
CA VAL A 448 12.77 -20.54 6.12
C VAL A 448 12.21 -21.39 4.98
N TRP A 449 12.62 -22.65 4.91
CA TRP A 449 12.04 -23.62 3.98
C TRP A 449 12.00 -25.01 4.59
N PHE A 450 11.22 -25.93 4.01
CA PHE A 450 11.20 -27.33 4.46
C PHE A 450 12.02 -28.22 3.51
N GLU A 451 12.93 -29.01 4.08
CA GLU A 451 13.64 -30.09 3.40
C GLU A 451 13.27 -31.43 4.08
N ARG A 452 12.61 -32.32 3.34
CA ARG A 452 12.17 -33.66 3.83
C ARG A 452 11.37 -33.59 5.14
N GLY A 453 10.46 -32.62 5.24
CA GLY A 453 9.59 -32.42 6.41
C GLY A 453 10.29 -31.84 7.64
N ARG A 454 11.54 -31.36 7.52
CA ARG A 454 12.24 -30.61 8.57
C ARG A 454 12.44 -29.16 8.11
N PRO A 455 12.24 -28.16 8.98
CA PRO A 455 12.57 -26.80 8.64
C PRO A 455 14.09 -26.64 8.48
N LYS A 456 14.45 -25.68 7.65
CA LYS A 456 15.78 -25.19 7.33
C LYS A 456 15.71 -23.68 7.32
N MET A 457 16.79 -23.03 7.72
CA MET A 457 16.81 -21.58 7.93
C MET A 457 18.19 -21.02 7.59
N GLU A 458 18.21 -19.83 7.00
CA GLU A 458 19.39 -18.97 6.86
C GLU A 458 18.96 -17.56 7.27
N SER A 459 19.69 -16.92 8.17
CA SER A 459 19.40 -15.56 8.64
C SER A 459 20.67 -14.70 8.72
N TRP A 460 20.43 -13.39 8.74
CA TRP A 460 21.41 -12.33 8.90
C TRP A 460 20.77 -11.18 9.67
N LYS A 461 21.57 -10.21 10.09
CA LYS A 461 21.10 -9.03 10.81
C LYS A 461 22.06 -7.87 10.65
N GLU A 462 21.55 -6.69 10.93
CA GLU A 462 22.30 -5.45 11.02
C GLU A 462 21.94 -4.74 12.35
N ASP A 463 22.95 -4.18 13.00
CA ASP A 463 22.86 -3.56 14.33
C ASP A 463 23.26 -2.09 14.19
N HIS A 464 22.34 -1.17 14.49
CA HIS A 464 22.52 0.28 14.36
C HIS A 464 22.38 0.96 15.74
N CYS A 465 23.22 1.96 16.03
CA CYS A 465 23.23 2.70 17.29
C CYS A 465 23.63 4.15 17.05
N ASN A 466 22.71 5.08 17.26
CA ASN A 466 22.96 6.52 17.23
C ASN A 466 23.57 6.98 18.58
N GLY A 467 24.27 8.12 18.55
CA GLY A 467 24.83 8.74 19.75
C GLY A 467 26.10 8.09 20.33
N THR A 468 26.61 6.99 19.77
CA THR A 468 27.85 6.35 20.29
C THR A 468 29.13 7.08 19.86
N LYS A 469 29.36 8.28 20.41
CA LYS A 469 30.65 8.98 20.42
C LYS A 469 30.86 9.73 21.74
N ASP A 470 31.70 9.13 22.59
CA ASP A 470 32.61 9.68 23.63
C ASP A 470 32.18 10.83 24.57
N GLU A 471 32.68 10.74 25.81
CA GLU A 471 32.60 11.76 26.90
C GLU A 471 33.38 13.06 26.61
#